data_AF-Q2H9S4-F1
#
_entry.id   AF-Q2H9S4-F1
#
_cell.length_a   1.000
_cell.length_b   1.000
_cell.length_c   1.000
_cell.angle_alpha   90.00
_cell.angle_beta   90.00
_cell.angle_gamma   90.00
#
_symmetry.space_group_name_H-M   'P 1'
#
loop_
_entity.id
_entity.type
_entity.pdbx_description
1 polymer ?
#
loop_
_entity_poly.entity_id
_entity_poly.type
_entity_poly.pdbx_seq_one_letter_code
_entity_poly.pdbx_strand_id
1 'polypeptide(L)'
;MCLGFQEEHDPIEEAVDKAIDAGKLIIAAASNNGGLSGRARPARHEGVICIHATDGRGNKGGMNPSPLPNRNNFATLGVAVRCLWKGKVWKSGTSFAVPIAAGFAADIMEFARCRCTNLKSRKLKKLQRKDGMRAIFERMEKLRDGYDFIAPRSCGTGGGVHKRSRILWILLSAQWSPSSRVQSRTLLKDLSTYILNGSRLLLPCSLSHSSVRSLARSDGRLDSKTNSRACPQF
;
A
#
# COMPACT_ATOMS: atom_id res chain seq x y z
N MET A 1 4.81 -11.56 3.57
CA MET A 1 5.08 -12.66 4.53
C MET A 1 4.75 -12.18 5.93
N CYS A 2 3.72 -12.74 6.57
CA CYS A 2 3.24 -12.31 7.89
C CYS A 2 3.80 -13.16 9.04
N LEU A 3 4.99 -13.74 8.82
CA LEU A 3 5.66 -14.69 9.70
C LEU A 3 7.13 -14.29 9.86
N GLY A 4 7.80 -14.82 10.87
CA GLY A 4 9.24 -14.69 10.99
C GLY A 4 9.87 -15.66 11.98
N PHE A 5 11.15 -15.94 11.77
CA PHE A 5 12.00 -16.83 12.57
C PHE A 5 13.19 -16.03 13.11
N GLN A 6 13.72 -16.44 14.26
CA GLN A 6 14.92 -15.80 14.85
C GLN A 6 16.21 -16.38 14.29
N GLU A 7 16.21 -17.70 14.06
CA GLU A 7 17.32 -18.45 13.51
C GLU A 7 17.36 -18.33 11.99
N GLU A 8 18.57 -18.51 11.44
CA GLU A 8 18.81 -18.57 10.02
C GLU A 8 18.61 -20.00 9.53
N HIS A 9 17.92 -20.13 8.41
CA HIS A 9 17.70 -21.41 7.76
C HIS A 9 18.07 -21.27 6.29
N ASP A 10 19.16 -21.90 5.88
CA ASP A 10 19.70 -21.80 4.51
C ASP A 10 18.64 -22.04 3.42
N PRO A 11 17.73 -23.03 3.52
CA PRO A 11 16.70 -23.23 2.50
C PRO A 11 15.72 -22.05 2.38
N ILE A 12 15.47 -21.33 3.48
CA ILE A 12 14.58 -20.17 3.49
C ILE A 12 15.28 -18.97 2.88
N GLU A 13 16.55 -18.72 3.23
CA GLU A 13 17.33 -17.64 2.66
C GLU A 13 17.53 -17.83 1.16
N GLU A 14 17.87 -19.05 0.71
CA GLU A 14 18.03 -19.36 -0.71
C GLU A 14 16.71 -19.16 -1.49
N ALA A 15 15.57 -19.50 -0.89
CA ALA A 15 14.26 -19.26 -1.50
C ALA A 15 13.93 -17.76 -1.60
N VAL A 16 14.29 -16.99 -0.57
CA VAL A 16 14.14 -15.53 -0.56
C VAL A 16 15.01 -14.89 -1.64
N ASP A 17 16.26 -15.30 -1.77
CA ASP A 17 17.20 -14.82 -2.78
C ASP A 17 16.72 -15.13 -4.20
N LYS A 18 16.31 -16.37 -4.47
CA LYS A 18 15.71 -16.76 -5.75
C LYS A 18 14.53 -15.87 -6.15
N ALA A 19 13.66 -15.52 -5.19
CA ALA A 19 12.54 -14.65 -5.45
C ALA A 19 12.96 -13.19 -5.72
N ILE A 20 13.98 -12.68 -5.02
CA ILE A 20 14.55 -11.34 -5.24
C ILE A 20 15.21 -11.27 -6.62
N ASP A 21 15.95 -12.29 -7.01
CA ASP A 21 16.62 -12.39 -8.31
C ASP A 21 15.62 -12.44 -9.46
N ALA A 22 14.53 -13.18 -9.28
CA ALA A 22 13.37 -13.18 -10.17
C ALA A 22 12.60 -11.83 -10.21
N GLY A 23 13.08 -10.81 -9.49
CA GLY A 23 12.54 -9.46 -9.49
C GLY A 23 11.20 -9.34 -8.76
N LYS A 24 10.99 -10.16 -7.74
CA LYS A 24 9.80 -10.07 -6.89
C LYS A 24 10.04 -9.14 -5.72
N LEU A 25 8.99 -8.38 -5.37
CA LEU A 25 8.97 -7.58 -4.16
C LEU A 25 8.56 -8.46 -2.99
N ILE A 26 9.40 -8.54 -1.97
CA ILE A 26 9.10 -9.25 -0.73
C ILE A 26 8.91 -8.22 0.38
N ILE A 27 7.76 -8.33 1.05
CA ILE A 27 7.40 -7.52 2.23
C ILE A 27 7.19 -8.47 3.39
N ALA A 28 7.84 -8.23 4.53
CA ALA A 28 7.80 -9.14 5.67
C ALA A 28 7.63 -8.42 7.00
N ALA A 29 7.07 -9.14 7.98
CA ALA A 29 6.77 -8.64 9.31
C ALA A 29 8.06 -8.50 10.13
N ALA A 30 8.24 -7.36 10.79
CA ALA A 30 9.47 -7.07 11.52
C ALA A 30 9.73 -8.07 12.65
N SER A 31 8.86 -8.16 13.64
CA SER A 31 8.88 -9.08 14.79
C SER A 31 7.78 -8.61 15.75
N ASN A 32 7.36 -9.47 16.68
CA ASN A 32 6.44 -9.12 17.76
C ASN A 32 7.08 -9.25 19.15
N ASN A 33 8.40 -9.44 19.23
CA ASN A 33 9.13 -9.71 20.47
C ASN A 33 9.60 -8.43 21.20
N GLY A 34 9.15 -7.25 20.78
CA GLY A 34 9.55 -5.99 21.41
C GLY A 34 11.08 -5.82 21.41
N GLY A 35 11.61 -5.21 22.47
CA GLY A 35 13.06 -5.04 22.66
C GLY A 35 13.84 -6.32 22.99
N LEU A 36 13.18 -7.48 23.12
CA LEU A 36 13.85 -8.74 23.49
C LEU A 36 14.64 -9.34 22.32
N SER A 37 14.19 -9.10 21.08
CA SER A 37 14.92 -9.52 19.89
C SER A 37 14.78 -8.52 18.76
N GLY A 38 15.72 -8.56 17.81
CA GLY A 38 15.68 -7.70 16.63
C GLY A 38 14.61 -8.13 15.61
N ARG A 39 14.73 -7.57 14.40
CA ARG A 39 13.93 -7.98 13.24
C ARG A 39 14.13 -9.48 12.97
N ALA A 40 13.05 -10.22 12.78
CA ALA A 40 13.07 -11.64 12.42
C ALA A 40 13.46 -11.84 10.94
N ARG A 41 13.95 -13.04 10.59
CA ARG A 41 14.05 -13.48 9.18
C ARG A 41 12.64 -13.83 8.68
N PRO A 42 12.26 -13.49 7.44
CA PRO A 42 13.10 -12.88 6.39
C PRO A 42 13.12 -11.34 6.39
N ALA A 43 12.42 -10.67 7.32
CA ALA A 43 12.38 -9.20 7.35
C ALA A 43 13.73 -8.52 7.64
N ARG A 44 14.70 -9.26 8.20
CA ARG A 44 16.09 -8.83 8.38
C ARG A 44 16.90 -8.84 7.07
N HIS A 45 16.46 -9.58 6.05
CA HIS A 45 17.18 -9.76 4.78
C HIS A 45 17.25 -8.47 3.95
N GLU A 46 18.38 -8.20 3.31
CA GLU A 46 18.61 -6.94 2.56
C GLU A 46 17.72 -6.77 1.33
N GLY A 47 17.23 -7.85 0.73
CA GLY A 47 16.29 -7.75 -0.40
C GLY A 47 14.82 -7.58 0.03
N VAL A 48 14.53 -7.58 1.32
CA VAL A 48 13.16 -7.56 1.86
C VAL A 48 12.80 -6.18 2.42
N ILE A 49 11.54 -5.78 2.24
CA ILE A 49 10.96 -4.62 2.95
C ILE A 49 10.41 -5.09 4.29
N CYS A 50 11.03 -4.65 5.37
CA CYS A 50 10.61 -4.88 6.75
C CYS A 50 9.48 -3.93 7.15
N ILE A 51 8.38 -4.45 7.69
CA ILE A 51 7.22 -3.67 8.13
C ILE A 51 6.95 -3.87 9.64
N HIS A 52 6.92 -2.74 10.35
CA HIS A 52 6.56 -2.65 11.77
C HIS A 52 5.08 -2.27 11.93
N ALA A 53 4.54 -2.42 13.13
CA ALA A 53 3.14 -2.15 13.44
C ALA A 53 2.95 -0.81 14.17
N THR A 54 2.00 0.00 13.73
CA THR A 54 1.56 1.21 14.43
C THR A 54 0.08 1.15 14.79
N ASP A 55 -0.35 2.00 15.70
CA ASP A 55 -1.77 2.29 15.91
C ASP A 55 -2.35 3.16 14.78
N GLY A 56 -3.65 3.48 14.87
CA GLY A 56 -4.35 4.33 13.91
C GLY A 56 -3.87 5.79 13.88
N ARG A 57 -3.00 6.20 14.80
CA ARG A 57 -2.37 7.53 14.87
C ARG A 57 -0.89 7.50 14.45
N GLY A 58 -0.37 6.33 14.06
CA GLY A 58 1.01 6.14 13.65
C GLY A 58 2.00 5.98 14.81
N ASN A 59 1.55 5.82 16.06
CA ASN A 59 2.44 5.54 17.18
C ASN A 59 2.84 4.06 17.18
N LYS A 60 4.02 3.73 17.70
CA LYS A 60 4.55 2.36 17.63
C LYS A 60 3.70 1.40 18.47
N GLY A 61 3.59 0.16 18.00
CA GLY A 61 3.18 -0.94 18.86
C GLY A 61 4.33 -1.33 19.79
N GLY A 62 4.02 -1.61 21.07
CA GLY A 62 5.03 -2.08 22.03
C GLY A 62 5.70 -3.41 21.66
N MET A 63 5.11 -4.14 20.71
CA MET A 63 5.65 -5.40 20.17
C MET A 63 6.74 -5.23 19.10
N ASN A 64 6.93 -4.01 18.59
CA ASN A 64 7.94 -3.78 17.55
C ASN A 64 9.36 -3.96 18.11
N PRO A 65 10.28 -4.58 17.34
CA PRO A 65 11.70 -4.51 17.66
C PRO A 65 12.19 -3.07 17.57
N SER A 66 13.22 -2.73 18.36
CA SER A 66 13.84 -1.40 18.33
C SER A 66 14.21 -0.99 16.89
N PRO A 67 13.97 0.27 16.51
CA PRO A 67 14.31 0.74 15.18
C PRO A 67 15.82 0.66 14.96
N LEU A 68 16.22 0.31 13.74
CA LEU A 68 17.64 0.24 13.37
C LEU A 68 18.08 1.58 12.79
N PRO A 69 19.21 2.16 13.24
CA PRO A 69 19.76 3.36 12.62
C PRO A 69 20.19 3.06 11.19
N ASN A 70 20.13 4.08 10.33
CA ASN A 70 20.55 4.01 8.91
C ASN A 70 19.81 2.94 8.08
N ARG A 71 18.65 2.47 8.54
CA ARG A 71 17.76 1.57 7.80
C ARG A 71 16.35 2.12 7.81
N ASN A 72 15.57 1.81 6.78
CA ASN A 72 14.15 2.11 6.81
C ASN A 72 13.48 1.28 7.92
N ASN A 73 12.72 1.95 8.75
CA ASN A 73 11.88 1.42 9.82
C ASN A 73 10.41 1.60 9.44
N PHE A 74 10.08 1.25 8.19
CA PHE A 74 8.72 1.34 7.65
C PHE A 74 7.71 0.70 8.59
N ALA A 75 6.61 1.40 8.83
CA ALA A 75 5.55 0.94 9.69
C ALA A 75 4.18 1.34 9.13
N THR A 76 3.17 0.52 9.36
CA THR A 76 1.78 0.85 9.03
C THR A 76 0.85 0.26 10.09
N LEU A 77 -0.45 0.51 9.95
CA LEU A 77 -1.47 0.06 10.89
C LEU A 77 -1.33 -1.45 11.16
N GLY A 78 -1.02 -1.79 12.40
CA GLY A 78 -0.89 -3.17 12.86
C GLY A 78 -1.28 -3.36 14.32
N VAL A 79 -1.65 -2.29 15.02
CA VAL A 79 -2.14 -2.33 16.41
C VAL A 79 -3.64 -2.05 16.42
N ALA A 80 -4.38 -2.87 17.16
CA ALA A 80 -5.84 -2.80 17.25
C ALA A 80 -6.48 -2.76 15.85
N VAL A 81 -6.15 -3.75 15.03
CA VAL A 81 -6.78 -3.97 13.72
C VAL A 81 -8.05 -4.78 13.92
N ARG A 82 -9.17 -4.28 13.38
CA ARG A 82 -10.45 -4.98 13.41
C ARG A 82 -10.45 -6.11 12.39
N CYS A 83 -10.58 -7.34 12.87
CA CYS A 83 -10.59 -8.55 12.05
C CYS A 83 -11.91 -9.32 12.25
N LEU A 84 -12.30 -10.07 11.21
CA LEU A 84 -13.37 -11.04 11.31
C LEU A 84 -12.75 -12.41 11.52
N TRP A 85 -12.81 -12.91 12.75
CA TRP A 85 -12.29 -14.23 13.13
C TRP A 85 -13.23 -14.86 14.16
N LYS A 86 -14.11 -15.76 13.70
CA LYS A 86 -15.19 -16.34 14.52
C LYS A 86 -16.00 -15.26 15.28
N GLY A 87 -16.14 -14.07 14.68
CA GLY A 87 -16.70 -12.88 15.31
C GLY A 87 -15.86 -11.62 15.02
N LYS A 88 -16.30 -10.47 15.52
CA LYS A 88 -15.53 -9.22 15.45
C LYS A 88 -14.48 -9.21 16.55
N VAL A 89 -13.21 -9.28 16.19
CA VAL A 89 -12.09 -9.24 17.14
C VAL A 89 -11.12 -8.12 16.78
N TRP A 90 -10.40 -7.63 17.78
CA TRP A 90 -9.30 -6.70 17.59
C TRP A 90 -7.99 -7.45 17.82
N LYS A 91 -7.08 -7.37 16.86
CA LYS A 91 -5.79 -8.04 16.91
C LYS A 91 -4.67 -7.05 16.64
N SER A 92 -3.51 -7.33 17.23
CA SER A 92 -2.30 -6.53 17.06
C SER A 92 -1.16 -7.44 16.62
N GLY A 93 -0.31 -6.95 15.73
CA GLY A 93 0.80 -7.70 15.16
C GLY A 93 1.40 -7.01 13.95
N THR A 94 2.72 -7.11 13.81
CA THR A 94 3.40 -6.78 12.55
C THR A 94 2.88 -7.64 11.39
N SER A 95 2.36 -8.83 11.69
CA SER A 95 1.61 -9.69 10.76
C SER A 95 0.37 -9.03 10.15
N PHE A 96 -0.27 -8.08 10.85
CA PHE A 96 -1.41 -7.31 10.33
C PHE A 96 -0.96 -6.06 9.56
N ALA A 97 0.22 -5.52 9.86
CA ALA A 97 0.78 -4.38 9.13
C ALA A 97 1.25 -4.77 7.73
N VAL A 98 1.87 -5.94 7.56
CA VAL A 98 2.36 -6.45 6.27
C VAL A 98 1.31 -6.45 5.15
N PRO A 99 0.10 -7.04 5.31
CA PRO A 99 -0.89 -7.06 4.24
C PRO A 99 -1.38 -5.66 3.86
N ILE A 100 -1.40 -4.71 4.81
CA ILE A 100 -1.74 -3.31 4.53
C ILE A 100 -0.64 -2.65 3.69
N ALA A 101 0.63 -2.85 4.04
CA ALA A 101 1.76 -2.35 3.25
C ALA A 101 1.80 -3.00 1.84
N ALA A 102 1.47 -4.29 1.74
CA ALA A 102 1.33 -4.98 0.46
C ALA A 102 0.19 -4.40 -0.39
N GLY A 103 -0.93 -4.04 0.23
CA GLY A 103 -2.02 -3.31 -0.42
C GLY A 103 -1.57 -1.97 -0.99
N PHE A 104 -0.83 -1.17 -0.20
CA PHE A 104 -0.26 0.08 -0.69
C PHE A 104 0.68 -0.14 -1.88
N ALA A 105 1.57 -1.13 -1.81
CA ALA A 105 2.45 -1.48 -2.91
C ALA A 105 1.68 -1.88 -4.18
N ALA A 106 0.64 -2.69 -4.05
CA ALA A 106 -0.22 -3.08 -5.16
C ALA A 106 -0.93 -1.88 -5.79
N ASP A 107 -1.53 -1.00 -4.97
CA ASP A 107 -2.18 0.23 -5.42
C ASP A 107 -1.22 1.14 -6.18
N ILE A 108 0.02 1.28 -5.70
CA ILE A 108 1.08 2.06 -6.37
C ILE A 108 1.42 1.45 -7.73
N MET A 109 1.61 0.13 -7.80
CA MET A 109 1.94 -0.56 -9.05
C MET A 109 0.81 -0.43 -10.08
N GLU A 110 -0.43 -0.64 -9.65
CA GLU A 110 -1.62 -0.53 -10.50
C GLU A 110 -1.83 0.91 -10.99
N PHE A 111 -1.69 1.87 -10.08
CA PHE A 111 -1.77 3.28 -10.44
C PHE A 111 -0.68 3.66 -11.46
N ALA A 112 0.57 3.25 -11.24
CA ALA A 112 1.67 3.51 -12.16
C ALA A 112 1.43 2.89 -13.54
N ARG A 113 0.85 1.69 -13.59
CA ARG A 113 0.51 1.00 -14.83
C ARG A 113 -0.61 1.70 -15.61
N CYS A 114 -1.69 2.09 -14.91
CA CYS A 114 -2.92 2.54 -15.56
C CYS A 114 -2.98 4.06 -15.77
N ARG A 115 -2.28 4.86 -14.96
CA ARG A 115 -2.42 6.33 -14.95
C ARG A 115 -1.17 7.08 -15.38
N CYS A 116 -0.02 6.42 -15.44
CA CYS A 116 1.23 7.04 -15.85
C CYS A 116 1.68 6.48 -17.20
N THR A 117 0.97 6.84 -18.27
CA THR A 117 1.22 6.35 -19.65
C THR A 117 2.62 6.65 -20.17
N ASN A 118 3.31 7.66 -19.62
CA ASN A 118 4.68 8.03 -19.99
C ASN A 118 5.77 7.22 -19.23
N LEU A 119 5.41 6.33 -18.31
CA LEU A 119 6.37 5.48 -17.60
C LEU A 119 6.90 4.37 -18.51
N LYS A 120 8.19 4.42 -18.82
CA LYS A 120 8.90 3.33 -19.51
C LYS A 120 8.79 2.02 -18.74
N SER A 121 8.68 0.90 -19.44
CA SER A 121 8.56 -0.46 -18.86
C SER A 121 9.66 -0.78 -17.84
N ARG A 122 10.87 -0.26 -18.02
CA ARG A 122 11.98 -0.39 -17.06
C ARG A 122 11.66 0.20 -15.69
N LYS A 123 10.99 1.36 -15.63
CA LYS A 123 10.58 1.99 -14.36
C LYS A 123 9.45 1.19 -13.69
N LEU A 124 8.51 0.64 -14.47
CA LEU A 124 7.46 -0.24 -13.95
C LEU A 124 8.05 -1.52 -13.35
N LYS A 125 9.01 -2.16 -14.03
CA LYS A 125 9.76 -3.30 -13.46
C LYS A 125 10.52 -2.92 -12.19
N LYS A 126 11.06 -1.70 -12.10
CA LYS A 126 11.74 -1.24 -10.88
C LYS A 126 10.79 -1.14 -9.69
N LEU A 127 9.53 -0.76 -9.88
CA LEU A 127 8.51 -0.75 -8.80
C LEU A 127 8.23 -2.14 -8.23
N GLN A 128 8.40 -3.19 -9.04
CA GLN A 128 8.27 -4.58 -8.61
C GLN A 128 9.48 -5.09 -7.81
N ARG A 129 10.54 -4.28 -7.66
CA ARG A 129 11.73 -4.60 -6.86
C ARG A 129 11.75 -3.75 -5.59
N LYS A 130 12.46 -4.24 -4.56
CA LYS A 130 12.63 -3.52 -3.29
C LYS A 130 13.02 -2.06 -3.48
N ASP A 131 14.05 -1.77 -4.27
CA ASP A 131 14.59 -0.41 -4.39
C ASP A 131 13.58 0.60 -4.96
N GLY A 132 12.78 0.17 -5.94
CA GLY A 132 11.76 1.04 -6.51
C GLY A 132 10.65 1.30 -5.51
N MET A 133 10.14 0.26 -4.84
CA MET A 133 9.08 0.44 -3.86
C MET A 133 9.55 1.18 -2.61
N ARG A 134 10.76 0.91 -2.13
CA ARG A 134 11.41 1.62 -1.02
C ARG A 134 11.41 3.12 -1.27
N ALA A 135 11.86 3.56 -2.45
CA ALA A 135 11.91 4.99 -2.80
C ALA A 135 10.51 5.66 -2.86
N ILE A 136 9.44 4.89 -3.06
CA ILE A 136 8.07 5.39 -2.99
C ILE A 136 7.58 5.45 -1.55
N PHE A 137 7.83 4.41 -0.75
CA PHE A 137 7.49 4.42 0.67
C PHE A 137 8.21 5.54 1.41
N GLU A 138 9.47 5.82 1.08
CA GLU A 138 10.25 6.96 1.59
C GLU A 138 9.59 8.32 1.32
N ARG A 139 8.78 8.43 0.27
CA ARG A 139 8.02 9.66 -0.04
C ARG A 139 6.65 9.69 0.65
N MET A 140 6.15 8.56 1.11
CA MET A 140 4.84 8.41 1.77
C MET A 140 4.93 8.43 3.28
N GLU A 141 6.11 8.13 3.82
CA GLU A 141 6.34 8.01 5.24
C GLU A 141 6.42 9.36 5.94
N LYS A 142 6.13 9.33 7.23
CA LYS A 142 6.48 10.39 8.16
C LYS A 142 7.08 9.76 9.40
N LEU A 143 8.21 10.30 9.85
CA LEU A 143 8.79 9.88 11.11
C LEU A 143 7.81 10.13 12.25
N ARG A 144 7.45 9.06 12.96
CA ARG A 144 6.54 9.10 14.09
C ARG A 144 6.97 8.05 15.10
N ASP A 145 7.21 8.46 16.34
CA ASP A 145 7.58 7.56 17.44
C ASP A 145 8.79 6.66 17.13
N GLY A 146 9.76 7.20 16.36
CA GLY A 146 10.98 6.49 15.96
C GLY A 146 10.84 5.53 14.76
N TYR A 147 9.67 5.47 14.13
CA TYR A 147 9.41 4.63 12.95
C TYR A 147 8.93 5.46 11.75
N ASP A 148 9.10 4.89 10.57
CA ASP A 148 8.73 5.52 9.31
C ASP A 148 7.27 5.15 8.98
N PHE A 149 6.34 5.92 9.55
CA PHE A 149 4.91 5.63 9.42
C PHE A 149 4.40 5.95 8.01
N ILE A 150 4.10 4.91 7.25
CA ILE A 150 3.56 4.99 5.89
C ILE A 150 2.07 5.32 5.97
N ALA A 151 1.72 6.53 5.53
CA ALA A 151 0.33 6.97 5.47
C ALA A 151 0.03 7.61 4.11
N PRO A 152 -0.87 7.03 3.29
CA PRO A 152 -1.25 7.59 1.98
C PRO A 152 -1.79 9.02 2.05
N ARG A 153 -2.30 9.43 3.22
CA ARG A 153 -2.90 10.76 3.45
C ARG A 153 -1.87 11.87 3.66
N SER A 154 -0.61 11.53 3.93
CA SER A 154 0.36 12.44 4.56
C SER A 154 1.10 13.38 3.58
N CYS A 155 1.04 13.11 2.27
CA CYS A 155 1.71 13.92 1.24
C CYS A 155 1.03 15.29 1.06
N GLY A 156 1.67 16.36 1.56
CA GLY A 156 1.50 17.78 1.20
C GLY A 156 0.10 18.41 1.29
N THR A 157 -0.19 19.14 2.37
CA THR A 157 -1.28 20.13 2.47
C THR A 157 -0.83 21.50 1.95
N GLY A 158 -0.27 21.54 0.73
CA GLY A 158 -0.01 22.79 0.01
C GLY A 158 -1.03 22.96 -1.10
N GLY A 159 -2.05 23.80 -0.88
CA GLY A 159 -2.96 24.37 -1.89
C GLY A 159 -3.68 23.41 -2.84
N GLY A 160 -4.98 23.18 -2.61
CA GLY A 160 -5.95 22.95 -3.70
C GLY A 160 -5.84 21.68 -4.55
N VAL A 161 -5.04 20.66 -4.18
CA VAL A 161 -5.01 19.42 -4.97
C VAL A 161 -6.23 18.55 -4.66
N HIS A 162 -7.11 18.40 -5.66
CA HIS A 162 -8.25 17.47 -5.66
C HIS A 162 -7.83 16.08 -5.14
N LYS A 163 -8.69 15.45 -4.33
CA LYS A 163 -8.47 14.13 -3.66
C LYS A 163 -8.00 13.00 -4.59
N ARG A 164 -8.12 13.15 -5.92
CA ARG A 164 -7.87 12.12 -6.94
C ARG A 164 -6.39 11.90 -7.35
N SER A 165 -5.44 12.75 -6.96
CA SER A 165 -4.08 12.68 -7.56
C SER A 165 -2.91 12.71 -6.57
N ARG A 166 -3.05 12.17 -5.36
CA ARG A 166 -1.94 12.15 -4.38
C ARG A 166 -0.86 11.11 -4.69
N ILE A 167 -1.27 9.92 -5.14
CA ILE A 167 -0.34 8.89 -5.65
C ILE A 167 0.34 9.39 -6.93
N LEU A 168 -0.37 10.14 -7.78
CA LEU A 168 0.20 10.79 -8.96
C LEU A 168 1.33 11.75 -8.57
N TRP A 169 1.13 12.59 -7.56
CA TRP A 169 2.17 13.50 -7.06
C TRP A 169 3.40 12.77 -6.52
N ILE A 170 3.22 11.67 -5.79
CA ILE A 170 4.32 10.86 -5.29
C ILE A 170 5.11 10.23 -6.45
N LEU A 171 4.43 9.71 -7.47
CA LEU A 171 5.10 9.10 -8.62
C LEU A 171 5.78 10.13 -9.53
N LEU A 172 5.18 11.32 -9.71
CA LEU A 172 5.77 12.41 -10.47
C LEU A 172 6.99 12.99 -9.75
N SER A 173 6.94 13.19 -8.42
CA SER A 173 8.09 13.61 -7.62
C SER A 173 9.15 12.50 -7.46
N ALA A 174 8.77 11.23 -7.58
CA ALA A 174 9.72 10.11 -7.65
C ALA A 174 10.43 10.00 -9.00
N GLN A 175 9.83 10.52 -10.08
CA GLN A 175 10.50 10.60 -11.38
C GLN A 175 11.59 11.67 -11.42
N TRP A 176 11.59 12.62 -10.48
CA TRP A 176 12.49 13.76 -10.46
C TRP A 176 13.32 13.78 -9.18
N SER A 177 14.36 12.93 -9.14
CA SER A 177 15.49 13.12 -8.24
C SER A 177 16.73 13.39 -9.08
N PRO A 178 17.07 14.67 -9.33
CA PRO A 178 18.38 15.05 -9.81
C PRO A 178 19.31 15.12 -8.60
N SER A 179 20.21 14.15 -8.49
CA SER A 179 21.40 14.25 -7.66
C SER A 179 22.36 15.29 -8.27
N SER A 180 21.98 16.56 -8.23
CA SER A 180 22.81 17.76 -8.34
C SER A 180 21.90 18.98 -8.44
N ARG A 181 21.99 19.86 -7.43
CA ARG A 181 21.35 21.17 -7.36
C ARG A 181 21.96 22.04 -8.48
N VAL A 182 21.15 22.50 -9.45
CA VAL A 182 21.29 23.71 -10.30
C VAL A 182 20.43 23.56 -11.58
N GLN A 183 19.78 24.66 -11.99
CA GLN A 183 19.00 24.88 -13.23
C GLN A 183 17.62 24.19 -13.31
N SER A 184 16.51 24.85 -13.66
CA SER A 184 16.28 26.22 -14.11
C SER A 184 14.77 26.51 -14.10
N ARG A 185 14.42 27.75 -13.75
CA ARG A 185 13.08 28.33 -13.76
C ARG A 185 12.55 28.52 -15.19
N THR A 186 12.05 27.48 -15.86
CA THR A 186 11.26 27.69 -17.11
C THR A 186 10.36 26.53 -17.51
N LEU A 187 9.64 25.91 -16.57
CA LEU A 187 8.69 24.82 -16.87
C LEU A 187 7.42 24.89 -16.01
N LEU A 188 6.94 26.12 -15.77
CA LEU A 188 5.73 26.41 -14.99
C LEU A 188 4.51 26.76 -15.85
N LYS A 189 4.59 26.73 -17.19
CA LYS A 189 3.47 27.16 -18.05
C LYS A 189 2.59 26.02 -18.59
N ASP A 190 3.09 24.78 -18.65
CA ASP A 190 2.35 23.68 -19.32
C ASP A 190 1.62 22.70 -18.39
N LEU A 191 1.65 22.93 -17.07
CA LEU A 191 0.94 22.07 -16.09
C LEU A 191 -0.32 22.72 -15.47
N SER A 192 -0.57 24.01 -15.69
CA SER A 192 -1.81 24.65 -15.20
C SER A 192 -3.01 24.38 -16.11
N THR A 193 -2.78 24.15 -17.41
CA THR A 193 -3.83 23.92 -18.42
C THR A 193 -4.51 22.56 -18.28
N TYR A 194 -3.85 21.56 -17.71
CA TYR A 194 -4.44 20.23 -17.50
C TYR A 194 -5.32 20.15 -16.24
N ILE A 195 -5.14 21.07 -15.28
CA ILE A 195 -5.92 21.10 -14.03
C ILE A 195 -7.20 21.94 -14.20
N LEU A 196 -7.24 22.91 -15.11
CA LEU A 196 -8.39 23.80 -15.31
C LEU A 196 -9.39 23.34 -16.40
N ASN A 197 -8.95 22.59 -17.42
CA ASN A 197 -9.83 22.19 -18.54
C ASN A 197 -10.50 20.80 -18.40
N GLY A 198 -10.20 20.05 -17.34
CA GLY A 198 -10.75 18.69 -17.13
C GLY A 198 -12.22 18.63 -16.68
N SER A 199 -12.92 19.76 -16.58
CA SER A 199 -14.30 19.83 -16.05
C SER A 199 -15.40 19.79 -17.13
N ARG A 200 -15.09 19.56 -18.40
CA ARG A 200 -16.09 19.38 -19.47
C ARG A 200 -15.74 18.19 -20.37
N LEU A 201 -16.14 17.00 -19.96
CA LEU A 201 -16.44 15.90 -20.88
C LEU A 201 -17.70 15.20 -20.33
N LEU A 202 -18.83 15.81 -20.66
CA LEU A 202 -20.12 15.15 -20.72
C LEU A 202 -20.03 14.03 -21.77
N LEU A 203 -20.36 12.81 -21.38
CA LEU A 203 -20.62 11.73 -22.33
C LEU A 203 -21.87 12.06 -23.14
N PRO A 204 -21.89 11.93 -24.48
CA PRO A 204 -23.11 11.67 -25.21
C PRO A 204 -23.31 10.15 -25.24
N CYS A 205 -24.19 9.63 -24.39
CA CYS A 205 -24.72 8.28 -24.56
C CYS A 205 -26.04 8.41 -25.32
N SER A 206 -25.98 8.22 -26.64
CA SER A 206 -27.14 8.05 -27.49
C SER A 206 -27.76 6.68 -27.22
N LEU A 207 -28.83 6.64 -26.41
CA LEU A 207 -29.77 5.54 -26.40
C LEU A 207 -31.16 6.12 -26.68
N SER A 208 -31.69 5.72 -27.82
CA SER A 208 -32.98 6.10 -28.37
C SER A 208 -34.12 5.82 -27.40
N HIS A 209 -34.97 6.83 -27.21
CA HIS A 209 -36.29 6.70 -26.61
C HIS A 209 -37.22 5.90 -27.53
N SER A 210 -37.61 4.71 -27.10
CA SER A 210 -38.95 4.18 -27.35
C SER A 210 -39.25 3.05 -26.36
N SER A 211 -40.44 3.10 -25.78
CA SER A 211 -41.06 2.13 -24.85
C SER A 211 -40.72 2.28 -23.36
N VAL A 212 -41.33 3.30 -22.75
CA VAL A 212 -41.71 3.29 -21.32
C VAL A 212 -43.21 3.03 -21.27
N ARG A 213 -43.61 1.94 -20.59
CA ARG A 213 -44.86 1.73 -19.82
C ARG A 213 -45.35 0.28 -19.96
N SER A 214 -45.07 -0.55 -18.97
CA SER A 214 -46.05 -1.45 -18.36
C SER A 214 -45.39 -2.22 -17.20
N LEU A 215 -46.20 -2.51 -16.18
CA LEU A 215 -45.93 -3.42 -15.06
C LEU A 215 -45.11 -2.88 -13.88
N ALA A 216 -45.70 -1.90 -13.19
CA ALA A 216 -45.72 -1.91 -11.73
C ALA A 216 -47.11 -2.38 -11.28
N ARG A 217 -47.16 -3.57 -10.65
CA ARG A 217 -48.16 -4.11 -9.70
C ARG A 217 -48.37 -5.62 -9.91
N SER A 218 -47.89 -6.42 -8.97
CA SER A 218 -48.71 -7.43 -8.28
C SER A 218 -47.93 -8.09 -7.14
N ASP A 219 -48.69 -8.38 -6.09
CA ASP A 219 -48.34 -8.93 -4.79
C ASP A 219 -47.64 -10.30 -4.80
N GLY A 220 -47.03 -10.65 -3.68
CA GLY A 220 -46.60 -12.04 -3.43
C GLY A 220 -45.78 -12.27 -2.17
N ARG A 221 -46.46 -12.22 -1.01
CA ARG A 221 -45.99 -12.71 0.29
C ARG A 221 -45.80 -14.24 0.22
N LEU A 222 -44.66 -14.79 0.64
CA LEU A 222 -44.54 -16.18 1.12
C LEU A 222 -43.34 -16.33 2.06
N ASP A 223 -43.54 -17.21 3.03
CA ASP A 223 -42.87 -17.31 4.32
C ASP A 223 -42.01 -18.59 4.39
N SER A 224 -41.10 -18.62 5.38
CA SER A 224 -40.58 -19.80 6.08
C SER A 224 -39.40 -20.65 5.53
N LYS A 225 -38.48 -20.92 6.49
CA LYS A 225 -37.75 -22.18 6.78
C LYS A 225 -36.36 -22.47 6.15
N THR A 226 -35.37 -22.40 7.04
CA THR A 226 -34.29 -23.39 7.34
C THR A 226 -33.54 -24.08 6.19
N ASN A 227 -32.22 -23.91 6.13
CA ASN A 227 -31.33 -25.07 6.32
C ASN A 227 -29.90 -24.68 6.70
N SER A 228 -29.48 -25.19 7.85
CA SER A 228 -28.11 -25.30 8.33
C SER A 228 -27.32 -26.33 7.53
N ARG A 229 -26.14 -26.00 7.01
CA ARG A 229 -25.07 -26.98 6.74
C ARG A 229 -23.69 -26.38 7.01
N ALA A 230 -23.09 -26.89 8.07
CA ALA A 230 -21.68 -26.78 8.41
C ALA A 230 -20.83 -27.68 7.51
N CYS A 231 -19.56 -27.29 7.25
CA CYS A 231 -18.41 -28.16 6.99
C CYS A 231 -17.11 -27.33 6.81
N PRO A 232 -15.89 -27.89 6.90
CA PRO A 232 -15.07 -27.85 8.11
C PRO A 232 -13.73 -27.12 7.94
N GLN A 233 -13.04 -27.00 9.08
CA GLN A 233 -11.70 -26.43 9.28
C GLN A 233 -10.61 -27.34 8.71
N PHE A 234 -9.59 -26.70 8.12
CA PHE A 234 -8.18 -27.10 8.17
C PHE A 234 -7.37 -25.85 8.51
#